data_AF-A0A4V1AWF8-F1
#
_entry.id   AF-A0A4V1AWF8-F1
#
_cell.length_a   1.000
_cell.length_b   1.000
_cell.length_c   1.000
_cell.angle_alpha   90.00
_cell.angle_beta   90.00
_cell.angle_gamma   90.00
#
_symmetry.space_group_name_H-M   'P 1'
#
loop_
_entity.id
_entity.type
_entity.pdbx_description
1 polymer ?
#
loop_
_entity_poly.entity_id
_entity_poly.type
_entity_poly.pdbx_seq_one_letter_code
_entity_poly.pdbx_strand_id
1 'polypeptide(L)'
;MFCLGANSLWAADTEQGKILHDKACITCHASLMKGHPSLIYTREDRRIQSLAALRKRVQRCSVAAGVDWSQEALEDVIAYLNQSYYHFR
;
A
#
# COMPACT_ATOMS: atom_id res chain seq x y z
N MET A 1 -3.13 37.14 -15.36
CA MET A 1 -3.11 36.38 -14.10
C MET A 1 -2.69 34.95 -14.44
N PHE A 2 -1.40 34.63 -14.38
CA PHE A 2 -0.91 33.26 -14.64
C PHE A 2 -0.95 32.49 -13.31
N CYS A 3 -1.89 31.56 -13.16
CA CYS A 3 -1.80 30.55 -12.11
C CYS A 3 -0.76 29.52 -12.55
N LEU A 4 0.45 29.62 -12.01
CA LEU A 4 1.42 28.53 -12.00
C LEU A 4 0.87 27.45 -11.07
N GLY A 5 0.05 26.54 -11.62
CA GLY A 5 -0.27 25.29 -10.96
C GLY A 5 0.98 24.44 -10.90
N ALA A 6 1.61 24.36 -9.73
CA ALA A 6 2.67 23.39 -9.47
C ALA A 6 2.06 21.98 -9.59
N ASN A 7 2.26 21.34 -10.74
CA ASN A 7 2.12 19.89 -10.82
C ASN A 7 3.27 19.32 -10.00
N SER A 8 2.99 18.95 -8.75
CA SER A 8 3.91 18.10 -7.99
C SER A 8 4.14 16.83 -8.81
N LEU A 9 5.32 16.73 -9.43
CA LEU A 9 5.84 15.49 -10.01
C LEU A 9 6.29 14.61 -8.85
N TRP A 10 5.31 14.09 -8.12
CA TRP A 10 5.57 13.22 -7.01
C TRP A 10 5.68 11.78 -7.52
N ALA A 11 6.88 11.22 -7.40
CA ALA A 11 7.15 9.82 -7.68
C ALA A 11 7.03 9.04 -6.38
N ALA A 12 6.37 7.89 -6.43
CA ALA A 12 6.22 7.04 -5.25
C ALA A 12 7.58 6.57 -4.72
N ASP A 13 7.75 6.67 -3.41
CA ASP A 13 8.89 6.24 -2.62
C ASP A 13 8.56 4.90 -1.94
N THR A 14 9.11 3.81 -2.47
CA THR A 14 8.86 2.47 -1.95
C THR A 14 9.49 2.23 -0.58
N GLU A 15 10.54 2.96 -0.20
CA GLU A 15 11.14 2.82 1.12
C GLU A 15 10.25 3.46 2.19
N GLN A 16 9.77 4.68 1.92
CA GLN A 16 8.75 5.30 2.76
C GLN A 16 7.47 4.45 2.83
N GLY A 17 7.05 3.89 1.69
CA GLY A 17 5.92 2.97 1.61
C GLY A 17 6.07 1.75 2.50
N LYS A 18 7.27 1.16 2.54
CA LYS A 18 7.58 0.05 3.44
C LYS A 18 7.46 0.44 4.91
N ILE A 19 8.01 1.60 5.30
CA ILE A 19 7.97 2.07 6.69
C ILE A 19 6.51 2.26 7.15
N LEU A 20 5.70 2.93 6.33
CA LEU A 20 4.28 3.16 6.61
C LEU A 20 3.49 1.85 6.70
N HIS A 21 3.71 0.96 5.74
CA HIS A 21 3.13 -0.36 5.71
C HIS A 21 3.47 -1.17 6.97
N ASP A 22 4.74 -1.22 7.35
CA ASP A 22 5.19 -2.04 8.48
C ASP A 22 4.58 -1.55 9.79
N LYS A 23 4.48 -0.23 9.96
CA LYS A 23 3.85 0.39 11.13
C LYS A 23 2.35 0.12 11.22
N ALA A 24 1.63 0.11 10.11
CA ALA A 24 0.16 0.06 10.10
C ALA A 24 -0.43 -1.33 9.85
N CYS A 25 0.24 -2.20 9.10
CA CYS A 25 -0.38 -3.40 8.54
C CYS A 25 0.14 -4.71 9.14
N ILE A 26 1.44 -4.79 9.47
CA ILE A 26 2.11 -6.06 9.81
C ILE A 26 1.49 -6.73 11.04
N THR A 27 1.12 -6.00 12.09
CA THR A 27 0.55 -6.58 13.32
C THR A 27 -0.75 -7.34 13.05
N CYS A 28 -1.68 -6.73 12.32
CA CYS A 28 -2.93 -7.38 11.96
C CYS A 28 -2.70 -8.54 10.98
N HIS A 29 -1.81 -8.35 10.00
CA HIS A 29 -1.51 -9.41 9.04
C HIS A 29 -0.84 -10.63 9.69
N ALA A 30 0.06 -10.43 10.64
CA ALA A 30 0.65 -11.51 11.42
C ALA A 30 -0.43 -12.27 12.19
N SER A 31 -1.36 -11.57 12.85
CA SER A 31 -2.49 -12.19 13.54
C SER A 31 -3.35 -13.06 12.61
N LEU A 32 -3.67 -12.55 11.42
CA LEU A 32 -4.45 -13.26 10.41
C LEU A 32 -3.70 -14.46 9.78
N MET A 33 -2.37 -14.40 9.76
CA MET A 33 -1.51 -15.37 9.06
C MET A 33 -0.63 -16.17 10.03
N LYS A 34 -1.12 -16.45 11.24
CA LYS A 34 -0.46 -17.31 12.23
C LYS A 34 1.01 -16.91 12.50
N GLY A 35 1.28 -15.61 12.58
CA GLY A 35 2.60 -15.04 12.83
C GLY A 35 3.41 -14.72 11.58
N HIS A 36 2.91 -15.01 10.37
CA HIS A 36 3.64 -14.80 9.11
C HIS A 36 2.97 -13.73 8.23
N PRO A 37 3.22 -12.44 8.49
CA PRO A 37 2.44 -11.34 7.90
C PRO A 37 2.54 -11.28 6.37
N SER A 38 3.68 -11.66 5.78
CA SER A 38 3.89 -11.64 4.33
C SER A 38 3.01 -12.65 3.58
N LEU A 39 2.59 -13.74 4.22
CA LEU A 39 1.78 -14.76 3.56
C LEU A 39 0.47 -14.20 3.03
N ILE A 40 -0.08 -13.13 3.61
CA ILE A 40 -1.33 -12.53 3.14
C ILE A 40 -1.21 -12.02 1.68
N TYR A 41 0.00 -11.72 1.21
CA TYR A 41 0.28 -11.19 -0.13
C TYR A 41 0.65 -12.27 -1.15
N THR A 42 1.11 -13.43 -0.68
CA THR A 42 1.70 -14.50 -1.51
C THR A 42 0.87 -15.78 -1.54
N ARG A 43 -0.35 -15.77 -1.01
CA ARG A 43 -1.25 -16.94 -1.03
C ARG A 43 -1.55 -17.40 -2.46
N GLU A 44 -1.71 -18.69 -2.66
CA GLU A 44 -2.08 -19.27 -3.95
C GLU A 44 -3.46 -18.79 -4.43
N ASP A 45 -4.41 -18.61 -3.50
CA ASP A 45 -5.77 -18.14 -3.78
C ASP A 45 -5.89 -16.60 -3.78
N ARG A 46 -4.82 -15.90 -4.18
CA ARG A 46 -4.75 -14.42 -4.13
C ARG A 46 -5.92 -13.78 -4.88
N ARG A 47 -6.70 -12.95 -4.18
CA ARG A 47 -7.91 -12.31 -4.74
C ARG A 47 -7.64 -10.94 -5.38
N ILE A 48 -6.48 -10.35 -5.09
CA ILE A 48 -6.07 -9.06 -5.67
C ILE A 48 -5.32 -9.35 -6.98
N GLN A 49 -5.89 -8.90 -8.09
CA GLN A 49 -5.47 -9.27 -9.46
C GLN A 49 -5.19 -8.06 -10.35
N SER A 50 -5.17 -6.84 -9.78
CA SER A 50 -4.82 -5.61 -10.50
C SER A 50 -4.35 -4.52 -9.55
N LEU A 51 -3.62 -3.53 -10.08
CA LEU A 51 -3.17 -2.37 -9.33
C LEU A 51 -4.35 -1.57 -8.74
N ALA A 52 -5.44 -1.44 -9.49
CA ALA A 52 -6.66 -0.79 -9.02
C ALA A 52 -7.31 -1.55 -7.85
N ALA A 53 -7.31 -2.89 -7.89
CA ALA A 53 -7.81 -3.71 -6.78
C ALA A 53 -6.89 -3.61 -5.55
N LEU A 54 -5.57 -3.55 -5.76
CA LEU A 54 -4.59 -3.36 -4.68
C LEU A 54 -4.81 -2.01 -3.99
N ARG A 55 -4.90 -0.90 -4.75
CA ARG A 55 -5.20 0.43 -4.21
C ARG A 55 -6.45 0.44 -3.34
N LYS A 56 -7.57 -0.10 -3.85
CA LYS A 56 -8.82 -0.22 -3.08
C LYS A 56 -8.66 -1.06 -1.82
N ARG A 57 -7.81 -2.09 -1.85
CA ARG A 57 -7.52 -2.94 -0.68
C ARG A 57 -6.72 -2.16 0.36
N VAL A 58 -5.65 -1.48 -0.03
CA VAL A 58 -4.81 -0.68 0.88
C VAL A 58 -5.64 0.41 1.55
N GLN A 59 -6.50 1.13 0.80
CA GLN A 59 -7.42 2.13 1.38
C GLN A 59 -8.34 1.56 2.45
N ARG A 60 -8.86 0.34 2.28
CA ARG A 60 -9.68 -0.30 3.33
C ARG A 60 -8.84 -0.71 4.54
N CYS A 61 -7.62 -1.21 4.29
CA CYS A 61 -6.71 -1.59 5.37
C CYS A 61 -6.26 -0.36 6.18
N SER A 62 -6.03 0.79 5.55
CA SER A 62 -5.63 2.02 6.26
C SER A 62 -6.74 2.52 7.19
N VAL A 63 -7.99 2.50 6.73
CA VAL A 63 -9.16 2.81 7.57
C VAL A 63 -9.27 1.83 8.74
N ALA A 64 -9.14 0.53 8.48
CA ALA A 64 -9.19 -0.49 9.52
C ALA A 64 -8.03 -0.37 10.52
N ALA A 65 -6.87 0.12 10.08
CA ALA A 65 -5.71 0.41 10.93
C ALA A 65 -5.81 1.77 11.66
N GLY A 66 -6.86 2.56 11.40
CA GLY A 66 -7.07 3.87 12.02
C GLY A 66 -6.03 4.91 11.62
N VAL A 67 -5.42 4.77 10.44
CA VAL A 67 -4.42 5.72 9.92
C VAL A 67 -5.04 6.61 8.84
N ASP A 68 -4.77 7.90 8.94
CA ASP A 68 -5.16 8.90 7.94
C ASP A 68 -3.91 9.33 7.17
N TRP A 69 -3.74 8.77 5.97
CA TRP A 69 -2.61 9.04 5.10
C TRP A 69 -3.01 10.02 4.02
N SER A 70 -2.07 10.89 3.62
CA SER A 70 -2.21 11.66 2.39
C SER A 70 -2.27 10.72 1.18
N GLN A 71 -2.68 11.27 0.04
CA GLN A 71 -2.69 10.51 -1.21
C GLN A 71 -1.29 10.00 -1.56
N GLU A 72 -0.27 10.82 -1.30
CA GLU A 72 1.13 10.45 -1.49
C GLU A 72 1.52 9.25 -0.61
N ALA A 73 1.35 9.35 0.70
CA ALA A 73 1.68 8.25 1.61
C ALA A 73 0.93 6.94 1.27
N LEU A 74 -0.31 7.03 0.80
CA LEU A 74 -1.06 5.86 0.33
C LEU A 74 -0.42 5.22 -0.92
N GLU A 75 -0.05 6.04 -1.91
CA GLU A 75 0.57 5.57 -3.14
C GLU A 75 1.98 4.99 -2.91
N ASP A 76 2.74 5.50 -1.94
CA ASP A 76 4.03 4.90 -1.52
C ASP A 76 3.84 3.46 -1.06
N VAL A 77 2.85 3.22 -0.19
CA VAL A 77 2.51 1.88 0.31
C VAL A 77 2.06 0.97 -0.84
N ILE A 78 1.25 1.48 -1.77
CA ILE A 78 0.80 0.72 -2.94
C ILE A 78 1.98 0.38 -3.84
N ALA A 79 2.89 1.33 -4.10
CA ALA A 79 4.08 1.12 -4.91
C ALA A 79 5.01 0.09 -4.28
N TYR A 80 5.27 0.20 -2.97
CA TYR A 80 6.04 -0.79 -2.21
C TYR A 80 5.44 -2.20 -2.35
N LEU A 81 4.14 -2.35 -2.08
CA LEU A 81 3.46 -3.64 -2.17
C LEU A 81 3.48 -4.18 -3.60
N ASN A 82 3.25 -3.32 -4.60
CA ASN A 82 3.27 -3.72 -5.99
C ASN A 82 4.66 -4.17 -6.42
N GLN A 83 5.71 -3.42 -6.08
CA GLN A 83 7.09 -3.76 -6.39
C GLN A 83 7.55 -5.05 -5.68
N SER A 84 7.11 -5.27 -4.44
CA SER A 84 7.60 -6.38 -3.61
C SER A 84 6.86 -7.70 -3.82
N TYR A 85 5.56 -7.66 -4.19
CA TYR A 85 4.71 -8.86 -4.14
C TYR A 85 3.81 -9.07 -5.37
N TYR A 86 3.32 -7.99 -5.99
CA TYR A 86 2.24 -8.12 -6.99
C TYR A 86 2.72 -8.00 -8.44
N HIS A 87 3.65 -7.08 -8.71
CA HIS A 87 4.24 -6.80 -10.03
C HIS A 87 3.21 -6.51 -11.12
N PHE A 88 2.11 -5.84 -10.77
CA PHE A 88 1.14 -5.36 -11.75
C PHE A 88 1.77 -4.26 -12.62
N ARG A 89 1.39 -4.25 -13.90
CA ARG A 89 1.73 -3.21 -14.87
C ARG A 89 0.70 -2.08 -14.87
#